data_AF-A0AAV7QZS9-F1
#
_entry.id   AF-A0AAV7QZS9-F1
#
_cell.length_a   1.000
_cell.length_b   1.000
_cell.length_c   1.000
_cell.angle_alpha   90.00
_cell.angle_beta   90.00
_cell.angle_gamma   90.00
#
_symmetry.space_group_name_H-M   'P 1'
#
loop_
_entity.id
_entity.type
_entity.pdbx_description
1 polymer ?
#
loop_
_entity_poly.entity_id
_entity_poly.type
_entity_poly.pdbx_seq_one_letter_code
_entity_poly.pdbx_strand_id
1 'polypeptide(L)'
;QEEWEEAVVEDEEYCELRRLICDPDSSSSLPHESLRQYLEVRNELSIQGEKILRRGKVVPPRKLRVRLIKLVHEGHLGRSLTKRRLRQFYW
;
A
#
# COMPACT_ATOMS: atom_id res chain seq x y z
N GLN A 1 -14.50 -7.54 -2.93
CA GLN A 1 -13.21 -8.25 -3.13
C GLN A 1 -12.62 -7.83 -4.47
N GLU A 2 -13.45 -7.88 -5.51
CA GLU A 2 -13.24 -7.33 -6.87
C GLU A 2 -12.51 -5.98 -6.92
N GLU A 3 -12.99 -4.94 -6.24
CA GLU A 3 -12.35 -3.61 -6.28
C GLU A 3 -10.87 -3.61 -5.83
N TRP A 4 -10.50 -4.46 -4.87
CA TRP A 4 -9.11 -4.54 -4.42
C TRP A 4 -8.22 -5.17 -5.48
N GLU A 5 -8.70 -6.25 -6.09
CA GLU A 5 -7.98 -7.00 -7.12
C GLU A 5 -7.79 -6.13 -8.36
N GLU A 6 -8.84 -5.44 -8.80
CA GLU A 6 -8.77 -4.44 -9.87
C GLU A 6 -7.74 -3.35 -9.57
N ALA A 7 -7.80 -2.77 -8.36
CA ALA A 7 -6.87 -1.72 -7.97
C ALA A 7 -5.42 -2.20 -7.89
N VAL A 8 -5.17 -3.49 -7.59
CA VAL A 8 -3.82 -4.08 -7.63
C VAL A 8 -3.35 -4.21 -9.07
N VAL A 9 -4.18 -4.77 -9.95
CA VAL A 9 -3.83 -5.00 -11.36
C VAL A 9 -3.51 -3.69 -12.09
N GLU A 10 -4.26 -2.64 -11.82
CA GLU A 10 -4.08 -1.35 -12.48
C GLU A 10 -3.05 -0.42 -11.80
N ASP A 11 -2.44 -0.84 -10.69
CA ASP A 11 -1.45 -0.05 -9.96
C ASP A 11 -0.04 -0.60 -10.19
N GLU A 12 0.63 -0.02 -11.18
CA GLU A 12 2.00 -0.38 -11.57
C GLU A 12 2.98 -0.30 -10.39
N GLU A 13 2.86 0.73 -9.52
CA GLU A 13 3.69 0.87 -8.31
C GLU A 13 3.46 -0.31 -7.37
N TYR A 14 2.21 -0.72 -7.19
CA TYR A 14 1.86 -1.85 -6.33
C TYR A 14 2.38 -3.18 -6.89
N CYS A 15 2.24 -3.40 -8.19
CA CYS A 15 2.74 -4.58 -8.88
C CYS A 15 4.26 -4.68 -8.82
N GLU A 16 4.96 -3.57 -9.07
CA GLU A 16 6.42 -3.51 -9.00
C GLU A 16 6.91 -3.74 -7.57
N LEU A 17 6.26 -3.12 -6.58
CA LEU A 17 6.57 -3.38 -5.17
C LEU A 17 6.37 -4.85 -4.79
N ARG A 18 5.27 -5.49 -5.24
CA ARG A 18 5.05 -6.92 -5.02
C ARG A 18 6.18 -7.76 -5.61
N ARG A 19 6.60 -7.46 -6.85
CA ARG A 19 7.72 -8.16 -7.50
C ARG A 19 9.00 -8.03 -6.67
N LEU A 20 9.33 -6.82 -6.21
CA LEU A 20 10.54 -6.57 -5.41
C LEU A 20 10.53 -7.28 -4.05
N ILE A 21 9.35 -7.45 -3.43
CA ILE A 21 9.22 -8.20 -2.18
C ILE A 21 9.38 -9.71 -2.42
N CYS A 22 8.84 -10.23 -3.52
CA CYS A 22 8.94 -11.67 -3.87
C CYS A 22 10.32 -12.06 -4.39
N ASP A 23 10.97 -11.20 -5.17
CA ASP A 23 12.24 -11.45 -5.84
C ASP A 23 13.13 -10.19 -5.76
N PRO A 24 13.85 -10.03 -4.63
CA PRO A 24 14.70 -8.87 -4.38
C PRO A 24 15.87 -8.75 -5.36
N ASP A 25 16.32 -9.88 -5.91
CA ASP A 25 17.50 -9.98 -6.77
C ASP A 25 17.18 -9.71 -8.25
N SER A 26 15.90 -9.80 -8.65
CA SER A 26 15.43 -9.49 -10.01
C SER A 26 15.54 -8.02 -10.43
N SER A 27 15.90 -7.13 -9.52
CA SER A 27 15.98 -5.68 -9.80
C SER A 27 17.22 -5.32 -10.62
N SER A 28 17.25 -5.66 -11.90
CA SER A 28 18.29 -5.20 -12.84
C SER A 28 18.22 -3.68 -13.12
N SER A 29 17.15 -3.02 -12.70
CA SER A 29 16.89 -1.59 -12.90
C SER A 29 16.75 -0.89 -11.55
N LEU A 30 17.18 0.38 -11.49
CA LEU A 30 16.89 1.21 -10.31
C LEU A 30 15.36 1.35 -10.16
N PRO A 31 14.81 1.03 -9.00
CA PRO A 31 13.37 1.12 -8.77
C PRO A 31 12.89 2.56 -8.94
N HIS A 32 11.66 2.72 -9.43
CA HIS A 32 11.03 4.02 -9.61
C HIS A 32 11.11 4.88 -8.33
N GLU A 33 11.23 6.20 -8.44
CA GLU A 33 11.41 7.08 -7.27
C GLU A 33 10.28 6.90 -6.24
N SER A 34 9.07 6.62 -6.70
CA SER A 34 7.92 6.39 -5.82
C SER A 34 8.05 5.14 -4.94
N LEU A 35 8.94 4.19 -5.32
CA LEU A 35 9.22 2.98 -4.58
C LEU A 35 10.25 3.16 -3.45
N ARG A 36 11.04 4.24 -3.48
CA ARG A 36 12.12 4.48 -2.49
C ARG A 36 11.63 4.38 -1.05
N GLN A 37 10.48 4.97 -0.74
CA GLN A 37 9.88 4.95 0.60
C GLN A 37 9.57 3.53 1.11
N TYR A 38 9.31 2.59 0.21
CA TYR A 38 9.05 1.19 0.57
C TYR A 38 10.36 0.41 0.71
N LEU A 39 11.39 0.74 -0.07
CA LEU A 39 12.70 0.11 0.01
C LEU A 39 13.41 0.39 1.33
N GLU A 40 13.27 1.60 1.86
CA GLU A 40 13.78 1.98 3.19
C GLU A 40 13.21 1.09 4.30
N VAL A 41 12.03 0.50 4.08
CA VAL A 41 11.32 -0.34 5.04
C VAL A 41 11.09 -1.76 4.54
N ARG A 42 11.83 -2.19 3.50
CA ARG A 42 11.59 -3.47 2.81
C ARG A 42 11.59 -4.68 3.73
N ASN A 43 12.44 -4.67 4.75
CA ASN A 43 12.56 -5.75 5.74
C ASN A 43 11.33 -5.85 6.66
N GLU A 44 10.44 -4.87 6.60
CA GLU A 44 9.18 -4.83 7.35
C GLU A 44 7.97 -5.18 6.48
N LEU A 45 8.19 -5.38 5.18
CA LEU A 45 7.16 -5.70 4.21
C LEU A 45 7.00 -7.21 4.06
N SER A 46 5.75 -7.63 3.87
CA SER A 46 5.41 -9.03 3.59
C SER A 46 4.20 -9.09 2.65
N ILE A 47 4.05 -10.19 1.93
CA ILE A 47 2.88 -10.46 1.11
C ILE A 47 1.97 -11.47 1.82
N GLN A 48 0.67 -11.16 1.87
CA GLN A 48 -0.37 -12.07 2.31
C GLN A 48 -1.51 -12.06 1.27
N GLY A 49 -1.54 -13.09 0.42
CA GLY A 49 -2.42 -13.12 -0.76
C GLY A 49 -2.16 -11.91 -1.67
N GLU A 50 -3.22 -11.18 -2.04
CA GLU A 50 -3.13 -9.97 -2.88
C GLU A 50 -2.73 -8.69 -2.12
N LYS A 51 -2.43 -8.79 -0.82
CA LYS A 51 -2.10 -7.63 0.01
C LYS A 51 -0.62 -7.60 0.36
N ILE A 52 -0.04 -6.40 0.26
CA ILE A 52 1.23 -6.06 0.88
C ILE A 52 0.92 -5.56 2.29
N LEU A 53 1.66 -6.06 3.26
CA LEU A 53 1.59 -5.64 4.66
C LEU A 53 2.91 -5.01 5.08
N ARG A 54 2.84 -3.99 5.92
CA ARG A 54 3.96 -3.47 6.71
C ARG A 54 3.65 -3.65 8.19
N ARG A 55 4.41 -4.46 8.91
CA ARG A 55 4.19 -4.74 10.35
C ARG A 55 2.71 -5.04 10.69
N GLY A 56 2.06 -5.86 9.86
CA GLY A 56 0.65 -6.26 10.03
C GLY A 56 -0.41 -5.24 9.56
N LYS A 57 0.00 -4.07 9.07
CA LYS A 57 -0.93 -3.08 8.46
C LYS A 57 -0.90 -3.17 6.95
N VAL A 58 -2.05 -2.97 6.32
CA VAL A 58 -2.17 -3.07 4.87
C VAL A 58 -1.55 -1.85 4.20
N VAL A 59 -0.72 -2.08 3.21
CA VAL A 59 -0.30 -1.04 2.26
C VAL A 59 -1.38 -0.98 1.17
N PRO A 60 -2.14 0.13 1.06
CA PRO A 60 -3.19 0.24 0.07
C PRO A 60 -2.63 0.61 -1.32
N PRO A 61 -3.15 -0.03 -2.40
CA PRO A 61 -3.00 0.47 -3.76
C PRO A 61 -3.37 1.96 -3.83
N ARG A 62 -2.62 2.73 -4.60
CA ARG A 62 -2.72 4.18 -4.77
C ARG A 62 -4.15 4.61 -5.11
N LYS A 63 -4.83 3.87 -5.99
CA LYS A 63 -6.22 4.14 -6.38
C LYS A 63 -7.21 4.06 -5.20
N LEU A 64 -6.97 3.14 -4.26
CA LEU A 64 -7.84 2.96 -3.09
C LEU A 64 -7.59 3.99 -1.98
N ARG A 65 -6.41 4.64 -1.94
CA ARG A 65 -6.06 5.61 -0.88
C ARG A 65 -7.10 6.72 -0.74
N VAL A 66 -7.54 7.31 -1.85
CA VAL A 66 -8.54 8.39 -1.84
C VAL A 66 -9.88 7.89 -1.33
N ARG A 67 -10.33 6.70 -1.77
CA ARG A 67 -11.59 6.11 -1.32
C ARG A 67 -11.55 5.77 0.17
N LEU A 68 -10.48 5.16 0.66
CA LEU A 68 -10.29 4.85 2.08
C LEU A 68 -10.34 6.12 2.95
N ILE A 69 -9.72 7.20 2.49
CA ILE A 69 -9.79 8.50 3.18
C ILE A 69 -11.23 9.00 3.23
N LYS A 70 -11.98 8.95 2.11
CA LYS A 70 -13.38 9.39 2.05
C LYS A 70 -14.26 8.58 3.02
N LEU A 71 -14.19 7.25 2.98
CA LEU A 71 -14.97 6.37 3.85
C LEU A 71 -14.74 6.68 5.33
N VAL A 72 -13.48 6.89 5.74
CA VAL A 72 -13.18 7.24 7.14
C VAL A 72 -13.60 8.67 7.47
N HIS A 73 -13.62 9.57 6.48
CA HIS A 73 -14.00 10.97 6.65
C HIS A 73 -15.52 11.21 6.66
N GLU A 74 -16.36 10.26 6.24
CA GLU A 74 -17.83 10.40 6.23
C GLU A 74 -18.45 10.82 7.57
N GLY A 75 -17.76 10.58 8.70
CA GLY A 75 -18.17 11.09 10.02
C GLY A 75 -17.75 12.54 10.32
N HIS A 76 -17.23 13.31 9.35
CA HIS A 76 -16.67 14.67 9.51
C HIS A 76 -15.73 14.82 10.71
N LEU A 77 -14.94 13.78 10.98
CA LEU A 77 -14.15 13.58 12.20
C LEU A 77 -12.99 14.59 12.37
N GLY A 78 -12.73 15.41 11.36
CA GLY A 78 -11.53 16.24 11.26
C GLY A 78 -10.28 15.43 10.88
N ARG A 79 -9.26 16.15 10.41
CA ARG A 79 -8.02 15.56 9.83
C ARG A 79 -7.30 14.62 10.79
N SER A 80 -7.14 15.01 12.06
CA SER A 80 -6.37 14.25 13.06
C SER A 80 -7.00 12.89 13.37
N LEU A 81 -8.34 12.85 13.52
CA LEU A 81 -9.05 11.62 13.84
C LEU A 81 -9.17 10.70 12.61
N THR A 82 -9.40 11.25 11.42
CA THR A 82 -9.32 10.49 10.16
C THR A 82 -7.96 9.81 10.00
N LYS A 83 -6.86 10.56 10.22
CA LYS A 83 -5.49 10.00 10.14
C LYS A 83 -5.24 8.94 11.21
N ARG A 84 -5.74 9.13 12.43
CA ARG A 84 -5.62 8.15 13.52
C ARG A 84 -6.34 6.84 13.17
N ARG A 85 -7.57 6.91 12.67
CA ARG A 85 -8.36 5.72 12.28
C ARG A 85 -7.72 4.96 11.12
N LEU A 86 -7.29 5.65 10.06
CA LEU A 86 -6.61 5.01 8.93
C LEU A 86 -5.37 4.23 9.39
N ARG A 87 -4.53 4.83 10.25
CA ARG A 87 -3.30 4.21 10.77
C ARG A 87 -3.53 3.00 11.68
N GLN A 88 -4.76 2.69 12.07
CA GLN A 88 -5.05 1.45 12.80
C GLN A 88 -4.97 0.23 11.86
N PHE A 89 -5.29 0.43 10.58
CA PHE A 89 -5.43 -0.67 9.61
C PHE A 89 -4.44 -0.56 8.45
N TYR A 90 -4.12 0.68 8.04
CA TYR A 90 -3.29 0.97 6.89
C TYR A 90 -1.97 1.60 7.31
N TRP A 91 -0.95 1.35 6.50
CA TRP A 91 0.31 2.07 6.57
C TRP A 91 0.30 3.25 5.60
#